data_AF-A0A8T0P262-F1
#
_entry.id   AF-A0A8T0P262-F1
#
_cell.length_a   1.000
_cell.length_b   1.000
_cell.length_c   1.000
_cell.angle_alpha   90.00
_cell.angle_beta   90.00
_cell.angle_gamma   90.00
#
_symmetry.space_group_name_H-M   'P 1'
#
loop_
_entity.id
_entity.type
_entity.pdbx_description
1 polymer ?
#
loop_
_entity_poly.entity_id
_entity_poly.type
_entity_poly.pdbx_seq_one_letter_code
_entity_poly.pdbx_strand_id
1 'polypeptide(L)'
;MLDTVGPELQVVNKSETTLSLEENGTVVLTPHHGQEASSSLLPINFSGLAKAVTPGATIFVGQYLFTGSETTSVWLEVSEVKGDDVVCIIKNTATLAGSLFTLHCSQIHIDLPTLSDEDKDVIRKWGAPNKIDFLSLSYTRHAEDVRQAREFLSKLGDLSQTQIFAKIENVEGLNHFDEILAEADGIILSRGNLGIDLPPEKVFNQDLYYKRTVKYVGEPMTHLESIASSAVRAAIKVKASVIICFTSSGRAARLISKYRPSMPVLSVVIPRLKTNQLRWSFTGAFEARQSLIVRGLFPMLADPRHPAESTSATNESVLKVALDHGKASGVIKSHDRVVVCQKMGDSSVVKIIELED
;
A
#
# COMPACT_ATOMS: atom_id res chain seq x y z
N MET A 1 5.09 1.25 -8.08
CA MET A 1 4.38 1.84 -6.93
C MET A 1 5.01 3.19 -6.65
N LEU A 2 4.22 4.23 -6.45
CA LEU A 2 4.67 5.55 -6.01
C LEU A 2 4.30 5.71 -4.55
N ASP A 3 5.25 6.03 -3.69
CA ASP A 3 5.03 6.27 -2.26
C ASP A 3 5.05 7.78 -2.01
N THR A 4 3.98 8.32 -1.42
CA THR A 4 3.88 9.74 -1.14
C THR A 4 4.69 10.10 0.09
N VAL A 5 5.18 11.33 0.19
CA VAL A 5 5.80 11.80 1.43
C VAL A 5 4.70 11.97 2.50
N GLY A 6 3.57 12.57 2.10
CA GLY A 6 2.46 12.86 3.00
C GLY A 6 2.76 14.04 3.94
N PRO A 7 1.93 14.21 4.98
CA PRO A 7 2.03 15.31 5.96
C PRO A 7 3.17 15.08 6.97
N GLU A 8 4.41 14.95 6.50
CA GLU A 8 5.57 14.78 7.37
C GLU A 8 5.95 16.10 8.05
N LEU A 9 6.04 16.06 9.39
CA LEU A 9 6.62 17.15 10.16
C LEU A 9 8.13 16.97 10.24
N GLN A 10 8.86 18.07 10.09
CA GLN A 10 10.32 18.05 10.07
C GLN A 10 10.90 19.22 10.86
N VAL A 11 12.02 18.95 11.54
CA VAL A 11 12.95 19.96 12.02
C VAL A 11 13.96 20.28 10.91
N VAL A 12 14.19 21.56 10.66
CA VAL A 12 15.05 22.07 9.59
C VAL A 12 16.32 22.69 10.17
N ASN A 13 17.47 22.06 9.92
CA ASN A 13 18.80 22.50 10.31
C ASN A 13 19.63 22.94 9.10
N LYS A 14 19.44 24.18 8.65
CA LYS A 14 20.07 24.71 7.43
C LYS A 14 21.60 24.80 7.50
N SER A 15 22.18 24.96 8.69
CA SER A 15 23.62 25.07 8.89
C SER A 15 24.33 23.70 8.85
N GLU A 16 23.57 22.60 8.90
CA GLU A 16 24.09 21.22 9.01
C GLU A 16 25.01 20.99 10.22
N THR A 17 25.02 21.93 11.16
CA THR A 17 25.83 21.84 12.37
C THR A 17 25.28 20.75 13.26
N THR A 18 26.19 20.00 13.89
CA THR A 18 25.81 18.96 14.85
C THR A 18 25.21 19.59 16.10
N LEU A 19 23.99 19.21 16.46
CA LEU A 19 23.27 19.72 17.62
C LEU A 19 23.37 18.69 18.76
N SER A 20 23.89 19.10 19.91
CA SER A 20 23.96 18.25 21.11
C SER A 20 22.87 18.64 22.08
N LEU A 21 21.95 17.72 22.36
CA LEU A 21 20.82 17.89 23.27
C LEU A 21 21.09 17.05 24.52
N GLU A 22 21.12 17.68 25.69
CA GLU A 22 21.39 17.01 26.97
C GLU A 22 20.09 16.71 27.72
N GLU A 23 19.99 15.52 28.30
CA GLU A 23 18.86 15.10 29.12
C GLU A 23 18.57 16.11 30.25
N ASN A 24 17.28 16.36 30.51
CA ASN A 24 16.75 17.39 31.41
C ASN A 24 17.01 18.84 30.97
N GLY A 25 17.70 19.07 29.86
CA GLY A 25 17.78 20.37 29.21
C GLY A 25 16.43 20.81 28.63
N THR A 26 16.39 22.06 28.17
CA THR A 26 15.19 22.64 27.53
C THR A 26 15.49 22.99 26.07
N VAL A 27 14.55 22.72 25.19
CA VAL A 27 14.61 23.08 23.77
C VAL A 27 13.27 23.64 23.30
N VAL A 28 13.31 24.63 22.41
CA VAL A 28 12.11 25.26 21.84
C VAL A 28 11.89 24.79 20.41
N LEU A 29 10.70 24.28 20.09
CA LEU A 29 10.28 24.03 18.72
C LEU A 29 9.55 25.27 18.21
N THR A 30 10.00 25.84 17.09
CA THR A 30 9.47 27.10 16.56
C THR A 30 9.10 27.00 15.08
N PRO A 31 7.94 27.51 14.63
CA PRO A 31 7.60 27.52 13.22
C PRO A 31 8.29 28.64 12.43
N HIS A 32 9.10 29.47 13.08
CA HIS A 32 9.79 30.59 12.45
C HIS A 32 11.01 30.12 11.63
N HIS A 33 10.80 29.77 10.36
CA HIS A 33 11.83 29.22 9.43
C HIS A 33 13.07 30.10 9.17
N GLY A 34 13.08 31.35 9.64
CA GLY A 34 14.20 32.28 9.52
C GLY A 34 15.27 32.10 10.60
N GLN A 35 14.99 31.31 11.65
CA GLN A 35 15.92 31.07 12.75
C GLN A 35 16.83 29.87 12.46
N GLU A 36 18.06 29.90 12.97
CA GLU A 36 19.00 28.78 12.85
C GLU A 36 18.77 27.76 13.96
N ALA A 37 18.94 26.48 13.63
CA ALA A 37 18.83 25.41 14.61
C ALA A 37 20.02 25.41 15.56
N SER A 38 19.75 25.19 16.84
CA SER A 38 20.74 25.13 17.91
C SER A 38 20.32 24.08 18.95
N SER A 39 21.20 23.80 19.92
CA SER A 39 20.88 22.94 21.07
C SER A 39 19.73 23.45 21.96
N SER A 40 19.27 24.69 21.75
CA SER A 40 18.18 25.30 22.52
C SER A 40 16.94 25.65 21.69
N LEU A 41 17.02 25.56 20.36
CA LEU A 41 15.96 25.99 19.46
C LEU A 41 15.99 25.18 18.15
N LEU A 42 14.86 24.60 17.76
CA LEU A 42 14.68 23.77 16.58
C LEU A 42 13.57 24.33 15.70
N PRO A 43 13.89 24.90 14.52
CA PRO A 43 12.90 25.35 13.55
C PRO A 43 12.15 24.17 12.94
N ILE A 44 10.83 24.25 12.85
CA ILE A 44 9.96 23.21 12.27
C ILE A 44 9.28 23.68 10.98
N ASN A 45 8.88 22.75 10.12
CA ASN A 45 8.18 23.03 8.86
C ASN A 45 6.65 23.25 9.00
N PHE A 46 6.13 23.38 10.22
CA PHE A 46 4.68 23.42 10.49
C PHE A 46 4.29 24.43 11.57
N SER A 47 3.37 25.34 11.25
CA SER A 47 2.89 26.39 12.16
C SER A 47 1.76 25.98 13.10
N GLY A 48 1.11 24.83 12.86
CA GLY A 48 0.00 24.38 13.69
C GLY A 48 0.40 23.63 14.96
N LEU A 49 1.69 23.38 15.20
CA LEU A 49 2.13 22.50 16.28
C LEU A 49 1.66 22.97 17.67
N ALA A 50 1.80 24.25 17.97
CA ALA A 50 1.36 24.86 19.23
C ALA A 50 -0.14 24.68 19.53
N LYS A 51 -0.98 24.54 18.48
CA LYS A 51 -2.42 24.28 18.62
C LYS A 51 -2.75 22.79 18.76
N ALA A 52 -1.85 21.92 18.29
CA ALA A 52 -2.06 20.48 18.26
C ALA A 52 -1.59 19.80 19.56
N VAL A 53 -0.59 20.35 20.25
CA VAL A 53 0.02 19.76 21.44
C VAL A 53 -0.51 20.37 22.74
N THR A 54 -0.48 19.61 23.82
CA THR A 54 -0.71 20.07 25.20
C THR A 54 0.49 19.75 26.07
N PRO A 55 0.70 20.46 27.20
CA PRO A 55 1.68 20.06 28.21
C PRO A 55 1.57 18.57 28.57
N GLY A 56 2.71 17.89 28.68
CA GLY A 56 2.83 16.43 28.86
C GLY A 56 2.83 15.61 27.57
N ALA A 57 2.55 16.21 26.41
CA ALA A 57 2.63 15.51 25.13
C ALA A 57 4.08 15.07 24.81
N THR A 58 4.22 13.92 24.16
CA THR A 58 5.52 13.38 23.76
C THR A 58 5.79 13.64 22.28
N ILE A 59 6.97 14.19 22.00
CA ILE A 59 7.46 14.48 20.64
C ILE A 59 8.77 13.72 20.41
N PHE A 60 8.87 13.05 19.28
CA PHE A 60 10.08 12.41 18.78
C PHE A 60 10.72 13.28 17.71
N VAL A 61 12.04 13.41 17.72
CA VAL A 61 12.83 14.05 16.65
C VAL A 61 14.03 13.17 16.29
N GLY A 62 14.20 12.83 15.02
CA GLY A 62 15.34 12.03 14.56
C GLY A 62 15.40 11.83 13.04
N GLN A 63 16.54 11.36 12.53
CA GLN A 63 16.71 11.02 11.10
C GLN A 63 16.28 9.60 10.76
N TYR A 64 16.38 8.70 11.73
CA TYR A 64 16.08 7.29 11.58
C TYR A 64 15.08 6.85 12.64
N LEU A 65 14.41 5.73 12.36
CA LEU A 65 13.54 5.07 13.32
C LEU A 65 14.33 4.67 14.57
N PHE A 66 13.79 4.94 15.75
CA PHE A 66 14.42 4.58 17.02
C PHE A 66 14.68 3.07 17.11
N THR A 67 15.95 2.65 17.04
CA THR A 67 16.37 1.24 17.17
C THR A 67 16.74 0.86 18.61
N GLY A 68 16.61 1.79 19.57
CA GLY A 68 16.94 1.55 20.98
C GLY A 68 18.42 1.58 21.33
N SER A 69 19.31 1.80 20.35
CA SER A 69 20.77 1.84 20.55
C SER A 69 21.44 3.13 20.08
N GLU A 70 20.66 4.13 19.68
CA GLU A 70 21.19 5.29 18.96
C GLU A 70 21.05 6.58 19.76
N THR A 71 22.15 7.32 19.84
CA THR A 71 22.19 8.70 20.34
C THR A 71 21.80 9.70 19.25
N THR A 72 21.12 9.28 18.16
CA THR A 72 20.83 10.09 16.96
C THR A 72 19.39 10.60 16.91
N SER A 73 18.61 10.34 17.96
CA SER A 73 17.22 10.76 18.09
C SER A 73 16.90 11.17 19.53
N VAL A 74 15.95 12.07 19.67
CA VAL A 74 15.59 12.69 20.95
C VAL A 74 14.09 12.58 21.19
N TRP A 75 13.74 12.25 22.41
CA TRP A 75 12.40 12.35 22.97
C TRP A 75 12.27 13.64 23.75
N LEU A 76 11.19 14.34 23.49
CA LEU A 76 10.85 15.62 24.07
C LEU A 76 9.49 15.49 24.77
N GLU A 77 9.36 16.10 25.93
CA GLU A 77 8.08 16.25 26.63
C GLU A 77 7.69 17.72 26.63
N VAL A 78 6.51 18.03 26.11
CA VAL A 78 6.00 19.42 26.06
C VAL A 78 5.81 19.93 27.48
N SER A 79 6.52 21.00 27.83
CA SER A 79 6.40 21.68 29.13
C SER A 79 5.30 22.73 29.08
N GLU A 80 5.35 23.60 28.06
CA GLU A 80 4.39 24.69 27.87
C GLU A 80 4.35 25.15 26.41
N VAL A 81 3.27 25.84 26.06
CA VAL A 81 3.11 26.50 24.75
C VAL A 81 3.12 28.01 24.98
N LYS A 82 4.00 28.72 24.27
CA LYS A 82 4.20 30.18 24.38
C LYS A 82 3.98 30.83 23.01
N GLY A 83 2.75 31.29 22.77
CA GLY A 83 2.37 31.79 21.44
C GLY A 83 2.40 30.63 20.44
N ASP A 84 3.21 30.76 19.39
CA ASP A 84 3.41 29.72 18.38
C ASP A 84 4.59 28.78 18.68
N ASP A 85 5.36 29.06 19.75
CA ASP A 85 6.51 28.26 20.16
C ASP A 85 6.10 27.17 21.17
N VAL A 86 6.70 25.99 21.05
CA VAL A 86 6.49 24.84 21.96
C VAL A 86 7.76 24.59 22.74
N VAL A 87 7.72 24.82 24.05
CA VAL A 87 8.85 24.59 24.94
C VAL A 87 8.82 23.16 25.46
N CYS A 88 9.92 22.44 25.27
CA CYS A 88 10.01 21.03 25.64
C CYS A 88 11.18 20.74 26.59
N ILE A 89 11.00 19.75 27.45
CA ILE A 89 12.06 19.14 28.27
C ILE A 89 12.64 17.96 27.48
N ILE A 90 13.97 17.89 27.42
CA ILE A 90 14.70 16.81 26.75
C ILE A 90 14.71 15.57 27.65
N LYS A 91 14.22 14.43 27.14
CA LYS A 91 14.05 13.19 27.91
C LYS A 91 15.22 12.20 27.76
N ASN A 92 16.11 12.41 26.80
CA ASN A 92 17.34 11.64 26.65
C ASN A 92 18.41 12.48 25.95
N THR A 93 19.67 12.20 26.27
CA THR A 93 20.80 12.83 25.58
C THR A 93 20.91 12.31 24.15
N ALA A 94 21.08 13.22 23.19
CA ALA A 94 21.19 12.90 21.77
C ALA A 94 22.06 13.92 21.02
N THR A 95 22.58 13.48 19.88
CA THR A 95 23.34 14.26 18.92
C THR A 95 22.65 14.18 17.56
N LEU A 96 22.05 15.29 17.14
CA LEU A 96 21.38 15.41 15.85
C LEU A 96 22.37 15.97 14.82
N ALA A 97 22.79 15.14 13.87
CA ALA A 97 23.73 15.52 12.81
C ALA A 97 23.04 15.46 11.44
N GLY A 98 23.11 16.54 10.65
CA GLY A 98 22.49 16.65 9.32
C GLY A 98 21.41 17.73 9.25
N SER A 99 20.74 17.82 8.08
CA SER A 99 19.92 18.98 7.71
C SER A 99 18.43 18.85 8.00
N LEU A 100 17.89 17.64 7.99
CA LEU A 100 16.48 17.36 8.19
C LEU A 100 16.31 16.23 9.20
N PHE A 101 15.37 16.40 10.12
CA PHE A 101 14.98 15.39 11.09
C PHE A 101 13.46 15.26 11.08
N THR A 102 12.95 14.04 10.96
CA THR A 102 11.53 13.76 11.12
C THR A 102 11.11 14.11 12.54
N LEU A 103 10.00 14.84 12.64
CA LEU A 103 9.33 15.17 13.87
C LEU A 103 8.03 14.38 13.94
N HIS A 104 7.76 13.75 15.07
CA HIS A 104 6.52 13.00 15.25
C HIS A 104 5.91 13.32 16.62
N CYS A 105 4.63 13.68 16.63
CA CYS A 105 3.86 13.93 17.84
C CYS A 105 2.99 12.72 18.14
N SER A 106 3.21 12.07 19.28
CA SER A 106 2.47 10.85 19.59
C SER A 106 1.01 11.14 19.93
N GLN A 107 0.09 10.38 19.34
CA GLN A 107 -1.35 10.37 19.61
C GLN A 107 -2.03 11.74 19.46
N ILE A 108 -1.51 12.55 18.54
CA ILE A 108 -1.99 13.91 18.28
C ILE A 108 -2.44 14.01 16.83
N HIS A 109 -3.61 14.62 16.62
CA HIS A 109 -4.11 14.93 15.29
C HIS A 109 -3.37 16.15 14.72
N ILE A 110 -2.77 15.98 13.54
CA ILE A 110 -2.09 17.04 12.81
C ILE A 110 -2.95 17.48 11.62
N ASP A 111 -3.49 18.69 11.66
CA ASP A 111 -4.36 19.22 10.60
C ASP A 111 -3.56 19.66 9.36
N LEU A 112 -3.08 18.67 8.60
CA LEU A 112 -2.42 18.81 7.31
C LEU A 112 -3.13 17.92 6.28
N PRO A 113 -3.20 18.33 5.00
CA PRO A 113 -3.74 17.48 3.95
C PRO A 113 -2.87 16.23 3.77
N THR A 114 -3.51 15.07 3.58
CA THR A 114 -2.80 13.79 3.42
C THR A 114 -1.99 13.73 2.12
N LEU A 115 -2.42 14.46 1.07
CA LEU A 115 -1.61 14.77 -0.10
C LEU A 115 -1.15 16.22 -0.04
N SER A 116 0.16 16.43 0.12
CA SER A 116 0.78 17.74 -0.01
C SER A 116 0.70 18.26 -1.45
N ASP A 117 0.99 19.54 -1.65
CA ASP A 117 1.02 20.09 -3.01
C ASP A 117 2.23 19.57 -3.80
N GLU A 118 3.33 19.26 -3.12
CA GLU A 118 4.50 18.56 -3.66
C GLU A 118 4.14 17.14 -4.11
N ASP A 119 3.41 16.37 -3.28
CA ASP A 119 2.94 15.03 -3.66
C ASP A 119 2.06 15.09 -4.91
N LYS A 120 1.11 16.03 -4.95
CA LYS A 120 0.25 16.25 -6.13
C LYS A 120 1.06 16.63 -7.35
N ASP A 121 2.11 17.44 -7.21
CA ASP A 121 2.98 17.84 -8.31
C ASP A 121 3.79 16.65 -8.86
N VAL A 122 4.38 15.83 -7.99
CA VAL A 122 5.08 14.60 -8.37
C VAL A 122 4.14 13.61 -9.05
N ILE A 123 2.93 13.41 -8.51
CA ILE A 123 1.93 12.55 -9.14
C ILE A 123 1.56 13.05 -10.54
N ARG A 124 1.40 14.37 -10.74
CA ARG A 124 1.09 14.95 -12.06
C ARG A 124 2.25 14.84 -13.05
N LYS A 125 3.46 15.24 -12.63
CA LYS A 125 4.63 15.37 -13.51
C LYS A 125 5.35 14.05 -13.74
N TRP A 126 5.31 13.13 -12.78
CA TRP A 126 6.01 11.86 -12.86
C TRP A 126 5.06 10.66 -12.80
N GLY A 127 4.09 10.65 -11.87
CA GLY A 127 3.15 9.54 -11.70
C GLY A 127 2.29 9.26 -12.94
N ALA A 128 1.66 10.29 -13.49
CA ALA A 128 0.77 10.17 -14.65
C ALA A 128 1.50 9.75 -15.94
N PRO A 129 2.65 10.36 -16.32
CA PRO A 129 3.42 9.90 -17.47
C PRO A 129 3.89 8.45 -17.35
N ASN A 130 4.23 7.99 -16.13
CA ASN A 130 4.70 6.63 -15.89
C ASN A 130 3.57 5.61 -15.62
N LYS A 131 2.30 6.06 -15.61
CA LYS A 131 1.12 5.19 -15.43
C LYS A 131 1.25 4.27 -14.20
N ILE A 132 1.52 4.87 -13.05
CA ILE A 132 1.77 4.14 -11.81
C ILE A 132 0.61 3.18 -11.47
N ASP A 133 0.95 1.92 -11.19
CA ASP A 133 -0.05 0.89 -10.85
C ASP A 133 -0.64 1.06 -9.46
N PHE A 134 0.16 1.61 -8.54
CA PHE A 134 -0.14 1.73 -7.12
C PHE A 134 0.32 3.09 -6.60
N LEU A 135 -0.54 3.74 -5.82
CA LEU A 135 -0.22 4.86 -4.95
C LEU A 135 -0.21 4.35 -3.51
N SER A 136 0.92 4.49 -2.83
CA SER A 136 1.09 4.19 -1.42
C SER A 136 0.91 5.50 -0.66
N LEU A 137 -0.22 5.65 0.05
CA LEU A 137 -0.69 6.90 0.64
C LEU A 137 -0.23 6.98 2.10
N SER A 138 0.81 7.79 2.34
CA SER A 138 1.41 8.02 3.65
C SER A 138 0.46 8.72 4.62
N TYR A 139 0.57 8.38 5.91
CA TYR A 139 -0.23 8.91 7.02
C TYR A 139 -1.75 8.92 6.76
N THR A 140 -2.29 7.82 6.23
CA THR A 140 -3.75 7.70 6.06
C THR A 140 -4.42 7.58 7.43
N ARG A 141 -5.34 8.51 7.74
CA ARG A 141 -5.99 8.63 9.05
C ARG A 141 -7.48 8.33 9.00
N HIS A 142 -8.10 8.56 7.85
CA HIS A 142 -9.54 8.41 7.65
C HIS A 142 -9.87 7.85 6.27
N ALA A 143 -11.08 7.31 6.13
CA ALA A 143 -11.63 6.92 4.83
C ALA A 143 -11.61 8.08 3.81
N GLU A 144 -11.82 9.31 4.28
CA GLU A 144 -11.86 10.49 3.43
C GLU A 144 -10.52 10.79 2.75
N ASP A 145 -9.39 10.49 3.39
CA ASP A 145 -8.06 10.65 2.78
C ASP A 145 -7.94 9.81 1.51
N VAL A 146 -8.43 8.57 1.56
CA VAL A 146 -8.43 7.64 0.43
C VAL A 146 -9.36 8.14 -0.67
N ARG A 147 -10.54 8.67 -0.31
CA ARG A 147 -11.50 9.23 -1.27
C ARG A 147 -10.94 10.45 -1.99
N GLN A 148 -10.31 11.37 -1.25
CA GLN A 148 -9.68 12.55 -1.83
C GLN A 148 -8.52 12.18 -2.77
N ALA A 149 -7.66 11.23 -2.36
CA ALA A 149 -6.60 10.72 -3.23
C ALA A 149 -7.18 10.07 -4.50
N ARG A 150 -8.27 9.30 -4.38
CA ARG A 150 -8.96 8.70 -5.52
C ARG A 150 -9.58 9.73 -6.45
N GLU A 151 -10.25 10.73 -5.90
CA GLU A 151 -10.80 11.83 -6.68
C GLU A 151 -9.69 12.57 -7.43
N PHE A 152 -8.57 12.85 -6.77
CA PHE A 152 -7.41 13.48 -7.39
C PHE A 152 -6.86 12.66 -8.56
N LEU A 153 -6.59 11.36 -8.36
CA LEU A 153 -6.10 10.47 -9.41
C LEU A 153 -7.09 10.33 -10.58
N SER A 154 -8.40 10.34 -10.30
CA SER A 154 -9.44 10.24 -11.34
C SER A 154 -9.40 11.39 -12.35
N LYS A 155 -8.89 12.55 -11.93
CA LYS A 155 -8.73 13.75 -12.78
C LYS A 155 -7.46 13.68 -13.67
N LEU A 156 -6.60 12.68 -13.48
CA LEU A 156 -5.29 12.53 -14.14
C LEU A 156 -5.27 11.41 -15.19
N GLY A 157 -6.32 11.31 -16.01
CA GLY A 157 -6.37 10.42 -17.17
C GLY A 157 -6.36 8.94 -16.80
N ASP A 158 -5.32 8.21 -17.26
CA ASP A 158 -5.20 6.76 -17.08
C ASP A 158 -5.00 6.35 -15.60
N LEU A 159 -4.69 7.30 -14.69
CA LEU A 159 -4.52 7.01 -13.26
C LEU A 159 -5.83 6.72 -12.52
N SER A 160 -6.99 6.85 -13.17
CA SER A 160 -8.26 6.39 -12.61
C SER A 160 -8.28 4.91 -12.19
N GLN A 161 -7.38 4.10 -12.74
CA GLN A 161 -7.26 2.68 -12.40
C GLN A 161 -6.27 2.41 -11.25
N THR A 162 -5.41 3.38 -10.90
CA THR A 162 -4.40 3.28 -9.83
C THR A 162 -5.02 2.82 -8.52
N GLN A 163 -4.46 1.73 -7.99
CA GLN A 163 -4.87 1.19 -6.71
C GLN A 163 -4.22 1.99 -5.58
N ILE A 164 -4.99 2.31 -4.55
CA ILE A 164 -4.52 3.09 -3.40
C ILE A 164 -4.27 2.14 -2.23
N PHE A 165 -3.01 2.09 -1.78
CA PHE A 165 -2.58 1.38 -0.60
C PHE A 165 -2.49 2.39 0.54
N ALA A 166 -3.42 2.32 1.48
CA ALA A 166 -3.39 3.19 2.66
C ALA A 166 -2.29 2.71 3.62
N LYS A 167 -1.34 3.60 3.93
CA LYS A 167 -0.33 3.34 4.95
C LYS A 167 -0.91 3.77 6.30
N ILE A 168 -1.00 2.81 7.21
CA ILE A 168 -1.40 3.05 8.59
C ILE A 168 -0.13 3.24 9.40
N GLU A 169 0.07 4.47 9.86
CA GLU A 169 1.36 4.95 10.39
C GLU A 169 1.23 5.54 11.79
N ASN A 170 0.01 5.79 12.25
CA ASN A 170 -0.30 6.37 13.56
C ASN A 170 -1.55 5.71 14.18
N VAL A 171 -1.81 6.03 15.45
CA VAL A 171 -2.94 5.54 16.25
C VAL A 171 -4.28 5.99 15.68
N GLU A 172 -4.35 7.19 15.11
CA GLU A 172 -5.56 7.71 14.47
C GLU A 172 -6.01 6.80 13.31
N GLY A 173 -5.10 6.45 12.39
CA GLY A 173 -5.38 5.50 11.31
C GLY A 173 -5.71 4.10 11.82
N LEU A 174 -5.15 3.67 12.97
CA LEU A 174 -5.52 2.39 13.60
C LEU A 174 -6.94 2.41 14.20
N ASN A 175 -7.37 3.55 14.74
CA ASN A 175 -8.71 3.73 15.29
C ASN A 175 -9.76 3.74 14.18
N HIS A 176 -9.45 4.32 13.02
CA HIS A 176 -10.32 4.36 11.83
C HIS A 176 -10.02 3.26 10.81
N PHE A 177 -9.31 2.21 11.22
CA PHE A 177 -8.85 1.15 10.33
C PHE A 177 -9.98 0.55 9.48
N ASP A 178 -11.15 0.31 10.07
CA ASP A 178 -12.26 -0.38 9.41
C ASP A 178 -12.85 0.47 8.27
N GLU A 179 -12.94 1.79 8.44
CA GLU A 179 -13.42 2.69 7.37
C GLU A 179 -12.37 2.90 6.28
N ILE A 180 -11.08 2.97 6.64
CA ILE A 180 -9.98 3.06 5.68
C ILE A 180 -9.92 1.78 4.83
N LEU A 181 -10.03 0.62 5.47
CA LEU A 181 -10.08 -0.68 4.81
C LEU A 181 -11.23 -0.77 3.81
N ALA A 182 -12.35 -0.09 4.08
CA ALA A 182 -13.51 -0.11 3.20
C ALA A 182 -13.29 0.63 1.87
N GLU A 183 -12.46 1.67 1.89
CA GLU A 183 -12.19 2.54 0.73
C GLU A 183 -10.87 2.22 0.00
N ALA A 184 -9.87 1.69 0.72
CA ALA A 184 -8.55 1.39 0.18
C ALA A 184 -8.53 0.08 -0.61
N ASP A 185 -7.67 -0.02 -1.62
CA ASP A 185 -7.45 -1.27 -2.38
C ASP A 185 -6.48 -2.22 -1.65
N GLY A 186 -5.70 -1.67 -0.73
CA GLY A 186 -4.75 -2.40 0.09
C GLY A 186 -4.35 -1.60 1.32
N ILE A 187 -3.80 -2.30 2.30
CA ILE A 187 -3.31 -1.70 3.55
C ILE A 187 -1.83 -2.03 3.71
N ILE A 188 -1.05 -1.03 4.10
CA ILE A 188 0.34 -1.18 4.54
C ILE A 188 0.39 -0.79 6.02
N LEU A 189 0.80 -1.72 6.88
CA LEU A 189 1.07 -1.41 8.29
C LEU A 189 2.54 -0.95 8.41
N SER A 190 2.76 0.36 8.46
CA SER A 190 4.10 0.95 8.52
C SER A 190 4.67 0.87 9.94
N ARG A 191 5.26 -0.28 10.28
CA ARG A 191 5.81 -0.58 11.62
C ARG A 191 6.86 0.44 12.10
N GLY A 192 7.55 1.11 11.18
CA GLY A 192 8.50 2.16 11.53
C GLY A 192 7.82 3.33 12.22
N ASN A 193 6.97 4.05 11.48
CA ASN A 193 6.20 5.19 12.00
C ASN A 193 5.27 4.78 13.15
N LEU A 194 4.58 3.63 13.03
CA LEU A 194 3.74 3.11 14.11
C LEU A 194 4.51 2.85 15.40
N GLY A 195 5.79 2.47 15.32
CA GLY A 195 6.63 2.25 16.50
C GLY A 195 7.14 3.52 17.16
N ILE A 196 6.95 4.69 16.52
CA ILE A 196 7.14 5.99 17.16
C ILE A 196 5.86 6.39 17.90
N ASP A 197 4.69 6.08 17.32
CA ASP A 197 3.41 6.49 17.88
C ASP A 197 2.84 5.54 18.95
N LEU A 198 3.22 4.27 18.88
CA LEU A 198 2.86 3.24 19.85
C LEU A 198 4.11 2.71 20.55
N PRO A 199 3.99 2.24 21.80
CA PRO A 199 5.02 1.43 22.42
C PRO A 199 5.42 0.28 21.48
N PRO A 200 6.72 0.05 21.22
CA PRO A 200 7.20 -0.94 20.24
C PRO A 200 6.59 -2.35 20.42
N GLU A 201 6.36 -2.76 21.67
CA GLU A 201 5.74 -4.04 22.02
C GLU A 201 4.27 -4.17 21.57
N LYS A 202 3.58 -3.05 21.29
CA LYS A 202 2.19 -3.02 20.81
C LYS A 202 2.06 -2.90 19.29
N VAL A 203 3.14 -2.58 18.57
CA VAL A 203 3.13 -2.43 17.10
C VAL A 203 2.79 -3.75 16.41
N PHE A 204 3.24 -4.87 16.96
CA PHE A 204 3.00 -6.20 16.41
C PHE A 204 1.71 -6.82 16.97
N ASN A 205 0.58 -6.53 16.33
CA ASN A 205 -0.69 -7.21 16.64
C ASN A 205 -1.37 -7.79 15.39
N GLN A 206 -0.65 -8.69 14.72
CA GLN A 206 -1.11 -9.32 13.48
C GLN A 206 -2.48 -10.02 13.63
N ASP A 207 -2.74 -10.69 14.76
CA ASP A 207 -4.00 -11.41 14.99
C ASP A 207 -5.21 -10.46 15.01
N LEU A 208 -5.10 -9.33 15.72
CA LEU A 208 -6.17 -8.32 15.77
C LEU A 208 -6.48 -7.77 14.38
N TYR A 209 -5.46 -7.33 13.65
CA TYR A 209 -5.66 -6.74 12.32
C TYR A 209 -6.15 -7.77 11.32
N TYR A 210 -5.65 -9.00 11.38
CA TYR A 210 -6.17 -10.09 10.56
C TYR A 210 -7.66 -10.34 10.82
N LYS A 211 -8.07 -10.41 12.10
CA LYS A 211 -9.49 -10.56 12.47
C LYS A 211 -10.35 -9.41 11.95
N ARG A 212 -9.89 -8.17 12.02
CA ARG A 212 -10.60 -7.01 11.44
C ARG A 212 -10.72 -7.13 9.93
N THR A 213 -9.64 -7.46 9.22
CA THR A 213 -9.67 -7.66 7.77
C THR A 213 -10.60 -8.79 7.34
N VAL A 214 -10.67 -9.88 8.10
CA VAL A 214 -11.57 -11.01 7.80
C VAL A 214 -13.04 -10.62 7.99
N LYS A 215 -13.38 -9.73 8.93
CA LYS A 215 -14.76 -9.25 9.08
C LYS A 215 -15.27 -8.47 7.86
N TYR A 216 -14.36 -7.90 7.06
CA TYR A 216 -14.72 -7.19 5.83
C TYR A 216 -15.13 -8.15 4.68
N VAL A 217 -14.99 -9.46 4.89
CA VAL A 217 -15.56 -10.45 3.97
C VAL A 217 -17.08 -10.44 4.14
N GLY A 218 -17.77 -9.75 3.22
CA GLY A 218 -19.22 -9.65 3.24
C GLY A 218 -19.91 -11.03 3.18
N GLU A 219 -20.96 -11.18 3.98
CA GLU A 219 -21.90 -12.29 3.94
C GLU A 219 -23.25 -11.82 3.36
N PRO A 220 -23.92 -12.58 2.48
CA PRO A 220 -23.52 -13.86 1.92
C PRO A 220 -22.42 -13.73 0.85
N MET A 221 -21.68 -14.83 0.65
CA MET A 221 -20.60 -14.91 -0.34
C MET A 221 -21.10 -14.62 -1.76
N THR A 222 -20.35 -13.80 -2.50
CA THR A 222 -20.68 -13.50 -3.91
C THR A 222 -20.52 -14.76 -4.80
N HIS A 223 -21.26 -14.83 -5.92
CA HIS A 223 -21.16 -15.97 -6.86
C HIS A 223 -19.71 -16.25 -7.29
N LEU A 224 -18.96 -15.20 -7.66
CA LEU A 224 -17.55 -15.32 -8.07
C LEU A 224 -16.66 -15.87 -6.95
N GLU A 225 -16.91 -15.46 -5.71
CA GLU A 225 -16.15 -15.94 -4.56
C GLU A 225 -16.46 -17.40 -4.23
N SER A 226 -17.72 -17.82 -4.36
CA SER A 226 -18.13 -19.22 -4.20
C SER A 226 -17.42 -20.14 -5.19
N ILE A 227 -17.28 -19.67 -6.45
CA ILE A 227 -16.52 -20.39 -7.48
C ILE A 227 -15.03 -20.44 -7.12
N ALA A 228 -14.44 -19.31 -6.71
CA ALA A 228 -13.03 -19.25 -6.32
C ALA A 228 -12.71 -20.20 -5.15
N SER A 229 -13.55 -20.21 -4.11
CA SER A 229 -13.43 -21.13 -2.97
C SER A 229 -13.50 -22.59 -3.42
N SER A 230 -14.47 -22.91 -4.27
CA SER A 230 -14.67 -24.27 -4.79
C SER A 230 -13.51 -24.73 -5.67
N ALA A 231 -12.98 -23.85 -6.52
CA ALA A 231 -11.83 -24.14 -7.36
C ALA A 231 -10.57 -24.45 -6.55
N VAL A 232 -10.28 -23.66 -5.51
CA VAL A 232 -9.14 -23.91 -4.62
C VAL A 232 -9.30 -25.24 -3.89
N ARG A 233 -10.51 -25.54 -3.37
CA ARG A 233 -10.79 -26.83 -2.74
C ARG A 233 -10.64 -28.01 -3.72
N ALA A 234 -11.09 -27.86 -4.96
CA ALA A 234 -10.91 -28.86 -6.00
C ALA A 234 -9.43 -29.07 -6.29
N ALA A 235 -8.66 -28.00 -6.51
CA ALA A 235 -7.22 -28.04 -6.77
C ALA A 235 -6.43 -28.76 -5.67
N ILE A 236 -6.75 -28.50 -4.40
CA ILE A 236 -6.13 -29.19 -3.27
C ILE A 236 -6.46 -30.69 -3.28
N LYS A 237 -7.73 -31.06 -3.47
CA LYS A 237 -8.18 -32.47 -3.46
C LYS A 237 -7.59 -33.28 -4.61
N VAL A 238 -7.52 -32.70 -5.81
CA VAL A 238 -6.91 -33.34 -6.96
C VAL A 238 -5.40 -33.14 -7.03
N LYS A 239 -4.76 -32.59 -5.99
CA LYS A 239 -3.31 -32.33 -5.96
C LYS A 239 -2.83 -31.67 -7.27
N ALA A 240 -3.55 -30.65 -7.72
CA ALA A 240 -3.23 -29.94 -8.94
C ALA A 240 -1.87 -29.23 -8.80
N SER A 241 -1.07 -29.21 -9.87
CA SER A 241 0.21 -28.52 -9.87
C SER A 241 0.07 -27.00 -10.02
N VAL A 242 -1.01 -26.53 -10.67
CA VAL A 242 -1.32 -25.11 -10.87
C VAL A 242 -2.82 -24.86 -11.02
N ILE A 243 -3.25 -23.66 -10.65
CA ILE A 243 -4.58 -23.12 -10.99
C ILE A 243 -4.40 -22.09 -12.12
N ILE A 244 -5.05 -22.28 -13.25
CA ILE A 244 -5.11 -21.29 -14.34
C ILE A 244 -6.39 -20.49 -14.18
N CYS A 245 -6.28 -19.18 -14.00
CA CYS A 245 -7.42 -18.28 -13.86
C CYS A 245 -7.47 -17.27 -14.99
N PHE A 246 -8.50 -17.34 -15.83
CA PHE A 246 -8.79 -16.31 -16.82
C PHE A 246 -9.52 -15.14 -16.17
N THR A 247 -9.00 -13.94 -16.38
CA THR A 247 -9.55 -12.73 -15.76
C THR A 247 -9.33 -11.52 -16.66
N SER A 248 -10.21 -10.53 -16.57
CA SER A 248 -10.01 -9.24 -17.26
C SER A 248 -9.76 -8.09 -16.29
N SER A 249 -10.13 -8.23 -15.01
CA SER A 249 -9.98 -7.18 -13.98
C SER A 249 -9.05 -7.59 -12.84
N GLY A 250 -8.50 -8.81 -12.89
CA GLY A 250 -7.74 -9.43 -11.79
C GLY A 250 -8.59 -9.91 -10.61
N ARG A 251 -9.88 -9.53 -10.49
CA ARG A 251 -10.72 -9.84 -9.32
C ARG A 251 -10.86 -11.34 -9.05
N ALA A 252 -11.09 -12.15 -10.08
CA ALA A 252 -11.22 -13.60 -9.93
C ALA A 252 -9.93 -14.23 -9.36
N ALA A 253 -8.77 -13.85 -9.90
CA ALA A 253 -7.48 -14.31 -9.43
C ALA A 253 -7.21 -13.89 -7.98
N ARG A 254 -7.54 -12.65 -7.60
CA ARG A 254 -7.45 -12.17 -6.22
C ARG A 254 -8.31 -13.01 -5.26
N LEU A 255 -9.53 -13.35 -5.65
CA LEU A 255 -10.42 -14.20 -4.86
C LEU A 255 -9.89 -15.63 -4.74
N ILE A 256 -9.25 -16.19 -5.77
CA ILE A 256 -8.59 -17.49 -5.67
C ILE A 256 -7.42 -17.42 -4.67
N SER A 257 -6.57 -16.40 -4.78
CA SER A 257 -5.44 -16.19 -3.86
C SER A 257 -5.87 -15.97 -2.41
N LYS A 258 -7.03 -15.33 -2.18
CA LYS A 258 -7.63 -15.15 -0.85
C LYS A 258 -7.73 -16.45 -0.07
N TYR A 259 -8.08 -17.56 -0.73
CA TYR A 259 -8.19 -18.89 -0.12
C TYR A 259 -6.84 -19.62 0.04
N ARG A 260 -5.73 -18.94 -0.21
CA ARG A 260 -4.35 -19.39 0.03
C ARG A 260 -4.07 -20.81 -0.54
N PRO A 261 -4.27 -21.03 -1.86
CA PRO A 261 -3.85 -22.28 -2.47
C PRO A 261 -2.36 -22.56 -2.19
N SER A 262 -2.03 -23.85 -2.09
CA SER A 262 -0.64 -24.32 -1.93
C SER A 262 0.12 -24.33 -3.25
N MET A 263 -0.59 -24.43 -4.37
CA MET A 263 -0.07 -24.33 -5.72
C MET A 263 -0.10 -22.89 -6.24
N PRO A 264 0.78 -22.54 -7.21
CA PRO A 264 0.72 -21.24 -7.89
C PRO A 264 -0.60 -21.05 -8.66
N VAL A 265 -0.98 -19.79 -8.85
CA VAL A 265 -2.14 -19.38 -9.65
C VAL A 265 -1.64 -18.60 -10.87
N LEU A 266 -1.68 -19.21 -12.05
CA LEU A 266 -1.39 -18.56 -13.31
C LEU A 266 -2.59 -17.69 -13.70
N SER A 267 -2.47 -16.37 -13.52
CA SER A 267 -3.54 -15.41 -13.82
C SER A 267 -3.42 -14.92 -15.25
N VAL A 268 -4.22 -15.49 -16.14
CA VAL A 268 -4.26 -15.12 -17.56
C VAL A 268 -5.15 -13.90 -17.74
N VAL A 269 -4.53 -12.74 -17.97
CA VAL A 269 -5.22 -11.47 -18.15
C VAL A 269 -5.60 -11.29 -19.61
N ILE A 270 -6.90 -11.32 -19.90
CA ILE A 270 -7.45 -11.14 -21.25
C ILE A 270 -7.60 -9.63 -21.52
N PRO A 271 -6.90 -9.08 -22.52
CA PRO A 271 -7.03 -7.67 -22.86
C PRO A 271 -8.45 -7.31 -23.30
N ARG A 272 -8.97 -6.18 -22.82
CA ARG A 272 -10.22 -5.62 -23.36
C ARG A 272 -9.91 -4.46 -24.29
N LEU A 273 -10.58 -4.44 -25.42
CA LEU A 273 -10.55 -3.34 -26.37
C LEU A 273 -11.39 -2.18 -25.81
N LYS A 274 -10.75 -1.04 -25.53
CA LYS A 274 -11.41 0.21 -25.16
C LYS A 274 -11.36 1.15 -26.36
N THR A 275 -12.49 1.78 -26.67
CA THR A 275 -12.60 2.77 -27.74
C THR A 275 -13.16 4.07 -27.20
N ASN A 276 -12.59 5.19 -27.61
CA ASN A 276 -13.14 6.53 -27.36
C ASN A 276 -13.60 7.18 -28.68
N GLN A 277 -14.12 6.38 -29.61
CA GLN A 277 -14.55 6.75 -30.97
C GLN A 277 -13.40 7.12 -31.93
N LEU A 278 -12.33 7.78 -31.44
CA LEU A 278 -11.19 8.22 -32.24
C LEU A 278 -9.94 7.34 -32.09
N ARG A 279 -9.81 6.58 -30.99
CA ARG A 279 -8.65 5.73 -30.70
C ARG A 279 -9.07 4.41 -30.07
N TRP A 280 -8.48 3.33 -30.58
CA TRP A 280 -8.58 1.99 -30.02
C TRP A 280 -7.36 1.71 -29.14
N SER A 281 -7.58 1.22 -27.93
CA SER A 281 -6.50 0.80 -27.02
C SER A 281 -6.85 -0.53 -26.35
N PHE A 282 -5.84 -1.36 -26.11
CA PHE A 282 -5.99 -2.58 -25.31
C PHE A 282 -5.66 -2.28 -23.85
N THR A 283 -6.55 -2.74 -22.97
CA THR A 283 -6.36 -2.76 -21.50
C THR A 283 -5.84 -4.13 -21.05
N GLY A 284 -5.44 -4.32 -19.80
CA GLY A 284 -4.97 -5.62 -19.29
C GLY A 284 -3.54 -5.60 -18.74
N ALA A 285 -2.64 -4.81 -19.32
CA ALA A 285 -1.26 -4.71 -18.83
C ALA A 285 -1.22 -4.19 -17.38
N PHE A 286 -2.11 -3.28 -17.06
CA PHE A 286 -2.25 -2.68 -15.74
C PHE A 286 -2.75 -3.71 -14.72
N GLU A 287 -3.80 -4.46 -15.05
CA GLU A 287 -4.36 -5.53 -14.22
C GLU A 287 -3.37 -6.68 -14.00
N ALA A 288 -2.54 -6.99 -15.01
CA ALA A 288 -1.46 -7.95 -14.91
C ALA A 288 -0.39 -7.48 -13.91
N ARG A 289 0.13 -6.26 -14.05
CA ARG A 289 1.11 -5.70 -13.11
C ARG A 289 0.54 -5.57 -11.70
N GLN A 290 -0.72 -5.16 -11.57
CA GLN A 290 -1.40 -5.05 -10.29
C GLN A 290 -1.57 -6.40 -9.58
N SER A 291 -1.60 -7.51 -10.33
CA SER A 291 -1.71 -8.85 -9.73
C SER A 291 -0.42 -9.29 -9.02
N LEU A 292 0.72 -8.66 -9.30
CA LEU A 292 2.03 -9.02 -8.70
C LEU A 292 2.10 -8.77 -7.19
N ILE A 293 1.29 -7.85 -6.65
CA ILE A 293 1.25 -7.59 -5.20
C ILE A 293 0.52 -8.71 -4.42
N VAL A 294 -0.19 -9.59 -5.13
CA VAL A 294 -1.08 -10.58 -4.54
C VAL A 294 -0.37 -11.93 -4.46
N ARG A 295 -0.32 -12.51 -3.26
CA ARG A 295 0.37 -13.78 -2.98
C ARG A 295 0.02 -14.87 -3.98
N GLY A 296 1.03 -15.51 -4.56
CA GLY A 296 0.88 -16.73 -5.36
C GLY A 296 0.23 -16.52 -6.73
N LEU A 297 -0.04 -15.27 -7.14
CA LEU A 297 -0.44 -14.95 -8.50
C LEU A 297 0.79 -14.79 -9.40
N PHE A 298 0.76 -15.46 -10.54
CA PHE A 298 1.72 -15.32 -11.63
C PHE A 298 0.96 -14.79 -12.84
N PRO A 299 0.99 -13.47 -13.10
CA PRO A 299 0.20 -12.89 -14.17
C PRO A 299 0.83 -13.16 -15.55
N MET A 300 -0.01 -13.51 -16.53
CA MET A 300 0.35 -13.63 -17.94
C MET A 300 -0.62 -12.78 -18.75
N LEU A 301 -0.10 -11.87 -19.58
CA LEU A 301 -0.94 -11.09 -20.49
C LEU A 301 -1.23 -11.93 -21.74
N ALA A 302 -2.50 -12.20 -22.01
CA ALA A 302 -2.91 -12.95 -23.19
C ALA A 302 -2.81 -12.07 -24.45
N ASP A 303 -2.48 -12.69 -25.58
CA ASP A 303 -2.56 -12.03 -26.89
C ASP A 303 -4.04 -11.99 -27.32
N PRO A 304 -4.60 -10.79 -27.62
CA PRO A 304 -6.01 -10.64 -27.98
C PRO A 304 -6.41 -11.33 -29.28
N ARG A 305 -5.45 -11.80 -30.09
CA ARG A 305 -5.70 -12.53 -31.34
C ARG A 305 -6.09 -13.99 -31.13
N HIS A 306 -5.82 -14.55 -29.96
CA HIS A 306 -6.14 -15.94 -29.66
C HIS A 306 -7.51 -16.03 -28.97
N PRO A 307 -8.44 -16.88 -29.46
CA PRO A 307 -9.71 -17.11 -28.79
C PRO A 307 -9.50 -17.88 -27.47
N ALA A 308 -10.38 -17.66 -26.48
CA ALA A 308 -10.30 -18.34 -25.19
C ALA A 308 -10.38 -19.87 -25.33
N GLU A 309 -11.15 -20.36 -26.31
CA GLU A 309 -11.22 -21.76 -26.73
C GLU A 309 -11.01 -21.86 -28.25
N SER A 310 -10.30 -22.89 -28.72
CA SER A 310 -10.01 -23.09 -30.13
C SER A 310 -11.25 -23.63 -30.84
N THR A 311 -11.90 -22.82 -31.67
CA THR A 311 -13.00 -23.26 -32.54
C THR A 311 -12.54 -23.79 -33.90
N SER A 312 -11.24 -23.66 -34.24
CA SER A 312 -10.65 -24.12 -35.50
C SER A 312 -9.24 -24.70 -35.28
N ALA A 313 -8.83 -25.62 -36.16
CA ALA A 313 -7.52 -26.29 -36.12
C ALA A 313 -6.30 -25.37 -36.33
N THR A 314 -6.54 -24.10 -36.72
CA THR A 314 -5.50 -23.13 -37.08
C THR A 314 -5.21 -22.08 -36.00
N ASN A 315 -6.10 -21.90 -35.01
CA ASN A 315 -5.94 -20.88 -33.97
C ASN A 315 -5.65 -21.54 -32.62
N GLU A 316 -4.48 -21.26 -32.04
CA GLU A 316 -4.16 -21.72 -30.69
C GLU A 316 -5.10 -21.07 -29.67
N SER A 317 -5.66 -21.87 -28.77
CA SER A 317 -6.48 -21.32 -27.68
C SER A 317 -5.57 -20.64 -26.66
N VAL A 318 -6.06 -19.58 -26.00
CA VAL A 318 -5.32 -18.94 -24.90
C VAL A 318 -5.01 -19.94 -23.79
N LEU A 319 -5.86 -20.95 -23.60
CA LEU A 319 -5.61 -22.06 -22.68
C LEU A 319 -4.37 -22.88 -23.07
N LYS A 320 -4.22 -23.22 -24.36
CA LYS A 320 -3.02 -23.92 -24.84
C LYS A 320 -1.76 -23.09 -24.58
N VAL A 321 -1.79 -21.80 -24.91
CA VAL A 321 -0.68 -20.88 -24.65
C VAL A 321 -0.33 -20.81 -23.15
N ALA A 322 -1.34 -20.79 -22.27
CA ALA A 322 -1.13 -20.80 -20.82
C ALA A 322 -0.51 -22.12 -20.31
N LEU A 323 -0.95 -23.26 -20.86
CA LEU A 323 -0.38 -24.57 -20.55
C LEU A 323 1.07 -24.68 -21.02
N ASP A 324 1.36 -24.25 -22.25
CA ASP A 324 2.70 -24.24 -22.82
C ASP A 324 3.64 -23.33 -22.04
N HIS A 325 3.16 -22.16 -21.60
CA HIS A 325 3.91 -21.28 -20.71
C HIS A 325 4.18 -21.93 -19.34
N GLY A 326 3.20 -22.62 -18.78
CA GLY A 326 3.36 -23.40 -17.54
C GLY A 326 4.37 -24.54 -17.67
N LYS A 327 4.39 -25.24 -18.81
CA LYS A 327 5.39 -26.27 -19.15
C LYS A 327 6.78 -25.66 -19.29
N ALA A 328 6.92 -24.58 -20.06
CA ALA A 328 8.18 -23.88 -20.30
C ALA A 328 8.79 -23.28 -19.03
N SER A 329 7.96 -22.80 -18.10
CA SER A 329 8.39 -22.30 -16.80
C SER A 329 8.71 -23.40 -15.77
N GLY A 330 8.47 -24.67 -16.11
CA GLY A 330 8.70 -25.82 -15.23
C GLY A 330 7.66 -25.99 -14.11
N VAL A 331 6.58 -25.20 -14.13
CA VAL A 331 5.50 -25.26 -13.14
C VAL A 331 4.54 -26.42 -13.43
N ILE A 332 4.42 -26.80 -14.70
CA ILE A 332 3.57 -27.88 -15.19
C ILE A 332 4.45 -28.99 -15.79
N LYS A 333 4.17 -30.24 -15.44
CA LYS A 333 4.81 -31.44 -16.01
C LYS A 333 3.78 -32.34 -16.71
N SER A 334 4.25 -33.30 -17.50
CA SER A 334 3.40 -34.36 -18.04
C SER A 334 2.74 -35.14 -16.90
N HIS A 335 1.49 -35.56 -17.08
CA HIS A 335 0.62 -36.19 -16.08
C HIS A 335 0.21 -35.33 -14.88
N ASP A 336 0.53 -34.03 -14.87
CA ASP A 336 -0.01 -33.13 -13.86
C ASP A 336 -1.50 -32.88 -14.08
N ARG A 337 -2.19 -32.59 -12.97
CA ARG A 337 -3.56 -32.09 -13.00
C ARG A 337 -3.55 -30.57 -12.86
N VAL A 338 -4.35 -29.91 -13.68
CA VAL A 338 -4.51 -28.46 -13.71
C VAL A 338 -5.97 -28.11 -13.45
N VAL A 339 -6.21 -27.11 -12.59
CA VAL A 339 -7.55 -26.55 -12.41
C VAL A 339 -7.68 -25.26 -13.17
N VAL A 340 -8.67 -25.17 -14.05
CA VAL A 340 -8.94 -23.99 -14.88
C VAL A 340 -10.20 -23.29 -14.39
N CYS A 341 -10.11 -21.99 -14.13
CA CYS A 341 -11.22 -21.11 -13.79
C CYS A 341 -11.42 -20.10 -14.91
N GLN A 342 -12.60 -20.08 -15.52
CA GLN A 342 -12.94 -19.13 -16.59
C GLN A 342 -14.42 -18.76 -16.57
N LYS A 343 -14.73 -17.59 -17.15
CA LYS A 343 -16.11 -17.18 -17.42
C LYS A 343 -16.45 -17.51 -18.88
N MET A 344 -17.55 -18.25 -19.10
CA MET A 344 -18.08 -18.61 -20.41
C MET A 344 -19.51 -18.07 -20.54
N GLY A 345 -19.71 -17.07 -21.39
CA GLY A 345 -20.97 -16.32 -21.43
C GLY A 345 -21.28 -15.75 -20.05
N ASP A 346 -22.44 -16.09 -19.50
CA ASP A 346 -22.85 -15.69 -18.15
C ASP A 346 -22.48 -16.68 -17.05
N SER A 347 -21.94 -17.84 -17.42
CA SER A 347 -21.57 -18.91 -16.48
C SER A 347 -20.11 -18.82 -16.07
N SER A 348 -19.82 -19.15 -14.81
CA SER A 348 -18.46 -19.34 -14.31
C SER A 348 -18.17 -20.83 -14.22
N VAL A 349 -17.06 -21.27 -14.82
CA VAL A 349 -16.75 -22.68 -15.00
C VAL A 349 -15.42 -23.01 -14.32
N VAL A 350 -15.40 -24.14 -13.60
CA VAL A 350 -14.19 -24.76 -13.05
C VAL A 350 -14.00 -26.09 -13.78
N LYS A 351 -12.86 -26.26 -14.46
CA LYS A 351 -12.50 -27.50 -15.16
C LYS A 351 -11.27 -28.11 -14.50
N ILE A 352 -11.23 -29.43 -14.41
CA ILE A 352 -10.01 -30.17 -14.05
C ILE A 352 -9.52 -30.82 -15.34
N ILE A 353 -8.26 -30.59 -15.67
CA ILE A 353 -7.60 -31.15 -16.85
C ILE A 353 -6.45 -32.00 -16.36
N GLU A 354 -6.37 -33.23 -16.86
CA GLU A 354 -5.21 -34.10 -16.69
C GLU A 354 -4.37 -34.00 -17.96
N LEU A 355 -3.08 -33.74 -17.82
CA LEU A 355 -2.20 -33.54 -18.95
C LEU A 355 -1.64 -34.87 -19.44
N GLU A 356 -1.80 -35.12 -20.73
CA GLU A 356 -1.11 -36.20 -21.43
C GLU A 356 0.33 -35.77 -21.75
N ASP A 357 1.14 -36.75 -22.20
CA ASP A 357 2.59 -36.60 -22.43
C ASP A 357 2.98 -35.40 -23.28
#